data_AF-A0A925R9R1-F1
#
_entry.id   AF-A0A925R9R1-F1
#
_cell.length_a   1.000
_cell.length_b   1.000
_cell.length_c   1.000
_cell.angle_alpha   90.00
_cell.angle_beta   90.00
_cell.angle_gamma   90.00
#
_symmetry.space_group_name_H-M   'P 1'
#
loop_
_entity.id
_entity.type
_entity.pdbx_description
1 polymer ?
#
loop_
_entity_poly.entity_id
_entity_poly.type
_entity_poly.pdbx_seq_one_letter_code
_entity_poly.pdbx_strand_id
1 'polypeptide(L)'
;MKIPKSFEMLVYNGLVDEVVYQLMSGKEAEVYVVRSKGEICCAKVYKEADNRSFSRQAQYQEGRKGRNSRQARAMEKNSKYGRKEQEGAWQNAEVDALRRLADAGVRVPRIINYFGGVLLMELVVDANGDAAPRLNDLKLTAEQAREYHRGMIAQIVLMLCAGLVHGDLSEYNVLAGSDGLVIIDLPQAVDAAGNNNASRMLQRDVENMTAYFGRFAPELLASDYGNEIWKLYTSGKLSPVKELTGRVEQNHNPADVRGVMQEIDSARRWHERQLSKV
;
A
#
# COMPACT_ATOMS: atom_id res chain seq x y z
N MET A 1 -6.90 -10.00 27.99
CA MET A 1 -8.03 -9.46 27.18
C MET A 1 -8.80 -10.63 26.58
N LYS A 2 -10.11 -10.54 26.31
CA LYS A 2 -10.84 -11.62 25.62
C LYS A 2 -10.42 -11.61 24.14
N ILE A 3 -9.96 -12.75 23.63
CA ILE A 3 -9.51 -12.89 22.23
C ILE A 3 -10.71 -12.61 21.30
N PRO A 4 -10.61 -11.67 20.34
CA PRO A 4 -11.68 -11.42 19.38
C PRO A 4 -11.94 -12.68 18.54
N LYS A 5 -13.20 -12.91 18.12
CA LYS A 5 -13.56 -14.11 17.34
C LYS A 5 -12.72 -14.30 16.07
N SER A 6 -12.29 -13.20 15.44
CA SER A 6 -11.41 -13.21 14.27
C SER A 6 -10.05 -13.88 14.52
N PHE A 7 -9.61 -13.94 15.77
CA PHE A 7 -8.34 -14.58 16.16
C PHE A 7 -8.49 -16.04 16.57
N GLU A 8 -9.70 -16.58 16.78
CA GLU A 8 -9.89 -17.98 17.21
C GLU A 8 -9.21 -18.97 16.26
N MET A 9 -9.36 -18.75 14.94
CA MET A 9 -8.71 -19.58 13.92
C MET A 9 -7.18 -19.37 13.87
N LEU A 10 -6.69 -18.15 14.10
CA LEU A 10 -5.24 -17.89 14.12
C LEU A 10 -4.57 -18.56 15.31
N VAL A 11 -5.22 -18.50 16.48
CA VAL A 11 -4.75 -19.17 17.71
C VAL A 11 -4.82 -20.68 17.55
N TYR A 12 -5.94 -21.21 17.04
CA TYR A 12 -6.09 -22.65 16.79
C TYR A 12 -5.01 -23.21 15.85
N ASN A 13 -4.61 -22.44 14.83
CA ASN A 13 -3.57 -22.83 13.87
C ASN A 13 -2.13 -22.51 14.36
N GLY A 14 -1.96 -22.00 15.59
CA GLY A 14 -0.64 -21.65 16.14
C GLY A 14 0.04 -20.49 15.41
N LEU A 15 -0.72 -19.61 14.77
CA LEU A 15 -0.23 -18.41 14.08
C LEU A 15 -0.16 -17.20 15.01
N VAL A 16 -0.99 -17.17 16.06
CA VAL A 16 -0.98 -16.13 17.10
C VAL A 16 -1.03 -16.85 18.44
N ASP A 17 -0.11 -16.51 19.34
CA ASP A 17 -0.05 -17.08 20.69
C ASP A 17 -1.01 -16.32 21.62
N GLU A 18 -0.96 -14.99 21.58
CA GLU A 18 -1.80 -14.12 22.42
C GLU A 18 -2.07 -12.77 21.74
N VAL A 19 -3.21 -12.16 22.07
CA VAL A 19 -3.49 -10.75 21.75
C VAL A 19 -3.10 -9.91 22.95
N VAL A 20 -2.12 -9.02 22.75
CA VAL A 20 -1.58 -8.17 23.82
C VAL A 20 -2.53 -7.00 24.08
N TYR A 21 -2.77 -6.16 23.07
CA TYR A 21 -3.72 -5.05 23.12
C TYR A 21 -4.17 -4.63 21.72
N GLN A 22 -5.25 -3.83 21.65
CA GLN A 22 -5.71 -3.21 20.41
C GLN A 22 -4.95 -1.89 20.18
N LEU A 23 -4.26 -1.79 19.04
CA LEU A 23 -3.46 -0.61 18.69
C LEU A 23 -4.34 0.47 18.06
N MET A 24 -5.16 0.10 17.07
CA MET A 24 -6.07 1.03 16.39
C MET A 24 -7.38 0.34 15.99
N SER A 25 -8.45 1.12 15.95
CA SER A 25 -9.72 0.73 15.33
C SER A 25 -10.06 1.73 14.23
N GLY A 26 -10.13 1.25 12.99
CA GLY A 26 -10.49 2.04 11.81
C GLY A 26 -11.86 1.65 11.26
N LYS A 27 -12.29 2.36 10.21
CA LYS A 27 -13.55 2.03 9.50
C LYS A 27 -13.46 0.70 8.76
N GLU A 28 -12.30 0.41 8.18
CA GLU A 28 -12.09 -0.74 7.28
C GLU A 28 -11.36 -1.90 7.96
N ALA A 29 -10.52 -1.61 8.95
CA ALA A 29 -9.76 -2.62 9.67
C ALA A 29 -9.52 -2.25 11.13
N GLU A 30 -9.18 -3.25 11.92
CA GLU A 30 -8.68 -3.12 13.29
C GLU A 30 -7.26 -3.65 13.36
N VAL A 31 -6.38 -2.97 14.09
CA VAL A 31 -4.98 -3.36 14.24
C VAL A 31 -4.74 -3.73 15.69
N TYR A 32 -4.18 -4.92 15.91
CA TYR A 32 -3.86 -5.46 17.22
C TYR A 32 -2.37 -5.73 17.32
N VAL A 33 -1.79 -5.49 18.49
CA VAL A 33 -0.46 -6.02 18.84
C VAL A 33 -0.66 -7.41 19.41
N VAL A 34 0.04 -8.38 18.83
CA VAL A 34 -0.08 -9.80 19.16
C VAL A 34 1.29 -10.41 19.36
N ARG A 35 1.36 -11.53 20.09
CA ARG A 35 2.55 -12.39 20.11
C ARG A 35 2.36 -13.53 19.13
N SER A 36 3.39 -13.82 18.34
CA SER A 36 3.43 -14.94 17.41
C SER A 36 4.79 -15.59 17.48
N LYS A 37 4.84 -16.88 17.84
CA LYS A 37 6.08 -17.66 18.03
C LYS A 37 7.07 -16.98 18.97
N GLY A 38 6.57 -16.33 20.02
CA GLY A 38 7.38 -15.60 21.00
C GLY A 38 7.73 -14.16 20.62
N GLU A 39 7.58 -13.75 19.36
CA GLU A 39 7.86 -12.38 18.87
C GLU A 39 6.62 -11.50 18.91
N ILE A 40 6.80 -10.19 19.11
CA ILE A 40 5.71 -9.20 19.05
C ILE A 40 5.53 -8.75 17.60
N CYS A 41 4.28 -8.77 17.12
CA CYS A 41 3.93 -8.34 15.77
C CYS A 41 2.55 -7.65 15.71
N CYS A 42 2.22 -7.12 14.54
CA CYS A 42 0.94 -6.48 14.24
C CYS A 42 0.01 -7.44 13.50
N ALA A 43 -1.27 -7.43 13.88
CA ALA A 43 -2.35 -8.12 13.19
C ALA A 43 -3.39 -7.11 12.70
N LYS A 44 -3.45 -6.88 11.39
CA LYS A 44 -4.49 -6.06 10.73
C LYS A 44 -5.65 -6.97 10.31
N VAL A 45 -6.79 -6.80 10.98
CA VAL A 45 -8.02 -7.57 10.76
C VAL A 45 -8.98 -6.72 9.91
N TYR A 46 -9.29 -7.18 8.70
CA TYR A 46 -10.21 -6.47 7.80
C TYR A 46 -11.68 -6.72 8.19
N LYS A 47 -12.54 -5.69 8.09
CA LYS A 47 -13.97 -5.79 8.38
C LYS A 47 -14.75 -6.35 7.17
N GLU A 48 -15.89 -7.01 7.44
CA GLU A 48 -16.59 -7.86 6.46
C GLU A 48 -17.10 -7.17 5.17
N ALA A 49 -17.19 -5.84 5.11
CA ALA A 49 -17.64 -5.14 3.90
C ALA A 49 -16.63 -5.23 2.72
N ASP A 50 -15.35 -5.36 3.03
CA ASP A 50 -14.26 -5.60 2.06
C ASP A 50 -14.01 -7.09 1.82
N ASN A 51 -14.63 -7.96 2.62
CA ASN A 51 -14.59 -9.42 2.50
C ASN A 51 -15.52 -9.95 1.39
N ARG A 52 -15.73 -9.24 0.27
CA ARG A 52 -16.55 -9.76 -0.85
C ARG A 52 -15.99 -11.06 -1.47
N SER A 53 -14.76 -11.46 -1.12
CA SER A 53 -14.16 -12.77 -1.39
C SER A 53 -14.64 -13.90 -0.46
N PHE A 54 -15.27 -13.60 0.69
CA PHE A 54 -15.67 -14.59 1.70
C PHE A 54 -16.98 -15.32 1.38
N SER A 55 -17.90 -14.69 0.64
CA SER A 55 -19.21 -15.30 0.31
C SER A 55 -19.06 -16.60 -0.50
N ARG A 56 -17.96 -16.78 -1.23
CA ARG A 56 -17.68 -18.02 -1.96
C ARG A 56 -17.08 -19.13 -1.09
N GLN A 57 -16.52 -18.81 0.08
CA GLN A 57 -15.90 -19.81 0.96
C GLN A 57 -16.90 -20.48 1.90
N ALA A 58 -17.92 -19.75 2.36
CA ALA A 58 -19.03 -20.35 3.12
C ALA A 58 -19.82 -21.37 2.28
N GLN A 59 -20.03 -21.10 0.98
CA GLN A 59 -20.68 -22.03 0.06
C GLN A 59 -19.89 -23.32 -0.18
N TYR A 60 -18.56 -23.30 -0.05
CA TYR A 60 -17.74 -24.52 -0.13
C TYR A 60 -17.79 -25.39 1.13
N GLN A 61 -18.15 -24.80 2.29
CA GLN A 61 -18.29 -25.54 3.54
C GLN A 61 -19.72 -26.03 3.81
N GLU A 62 -20.74 -25.44 3.20
CA GLU A 62 -22.14 -25.84 3.41
C GLU A 62 -22.51 -27.22 2.83
N GLY A 63 -21.65 -27.84 2.03
CA GLY A 63 -21.88 -29.17 1.43
C GLY A 63 -21.56 -30.38 2.33
N ARG A 64 -21.01 -30.22 3.54
CA ARG A 64 -20.61 -31.36 4.39
C ARG A 64 -21.33 -31.38 5.74
N LYS A 65 -22.64 -31.62 5.71
CA LYS A 65 -23.33 -32.26 6.84
C LYS A 65 -23.05 -33.76 6.82
N GLY A 66 -22.02 -34.19 7.55
CA GLY A 66 -21.67 -35.59 7.71
C GLY A 66 -21.08 -35.87 9.09
N ARG A 67 -21.97 -36.20 10.02
CA ARG A 67 -21.79 -36.63 11.42
C ARG A 67 -20.38 -37.13 11.82
N ASN A 68 -19.90 -36.55 12.92
CA ASN A 68 -18.81 -37.01 13.79
C ASN A 68 -18.39 -38.48 13.65
N SER A 69 -17.14 -38.72 13.24
CA SER A 69 -16.23 -39.63 13.97
C SER A 69 -14.76 -39.40 13.59
N ARG A 70 -14.11 -38.55 14.41
CA ARG A 70 -12.70 -38.54 14.85
C ARG A 70 -11.62 -38.99 13.84
N GLN A 71 -10.74 -38.05 13.46
CA GLN A 71 -9.45 -38.28 12.73
C GLN A 71 -9.51 -38.81 11.29
N ALA A 72 -10.67 -39.20 10.78
CA ALA A 72 -10.74 -39.93 9.53
C ALA A 72 -10.94 -38.99 8.32
N ARG A 73 -10.01 -38.81 7.39
CA ARG A 73 -8.73 -39.47 7.16
C ARG A 73 -7.94 -38.48 6.31
N ALA A 74 -6.77 -38.10 6.81
CA ALA A 74 -5.69 -37.47 6.05
C ALA A 74 -6.04 -36.08 5.46
N MET A 75 -5.17 -35.09 5.46
CA MET A 75 -3.93 -35.17 4.69
C MET A 75 -4.10 -35.67 3.23
N GLU A 76 -5.33 -35.83 2.71
CA GLU A 76 -5.69 -36.11 1.32
C GLU A 76 -6.06 -34.79 0.64
N LYS A 77 -5.16 -33.99 0.10
CA LYS A 77 -3.76 -34.24 -0.25
C LYS A 77 -3.01 -32.99 0.19
N ASN A 78 -1.98 -33.19 1.01
CA ASN A 78 -0.93 -32.22 1.27
C ASN A 78 -0.07 -31.97 0.02
N SER A 79 -0.68 -31.99 -1.17
CA SER A 79 -0.01 -31.85 -2.46
C SER A 79 0.48 -30.41 -2.58
N LYS A 80 1.62 -30.26 -3.26
CA LYS A 80 2.14 -28.96 -3.69
C LYS A 80 1.06 -28.10 -4.36
N TYR A 81 0.06 -28.73 -4.98
CA TYR A 81 -1.07 -28.09 -5.64
C TYR A 81 -2.14 -27.56 -4.65
N GLY A 82 -2.51 -28.31 -3.60
CA GLY A 82 -3.48 -27.86 -2.60
C GLY A 82 -2.94 -26.75 -1.69
N ARG A 83 -1.62 -26.75 -1.42
CA ARG A 83 -0.93 -25.60 -0.80
C ARG A 83 -0.86 -24.41 -1.76
N LYS A 84 -0.58 -24.63 -3.05
CA LYS A 84 -0.67 -23.58 -4.08
C LYS A 84 -2.08 -23.04 -4.33
N GLU A 85 -3.14 -23.83 -4.13
CA GLU A 85 -4.53 -23.39 -4.23
C GLU A 85 -4.97 -22.63 -2.98
N GLN A 86 -4.51 -23.07 -1.80
CA GLN A 86 -4.63 -22.31 -0.55
C GLN A 86 -3.74 -21.06 -0.50
N GLU A 87 -2.68 -20.98 -1.29
CA GLU A 87 -1.91 -19.75 -1.54
C GLU A 87 -2.54 -18.91 -2.69
N GLY A 88 -3.18 -19.58 -3.66
CA GLY A 88 -3.61 -19.02 -4.94
C GLY A 88 -4.97 -18.33 -4.97
N ALA A 89 -5.74 -18.38 -3.87
CA ALA A 89 -7.02 -17.68 -3.75
C ALA A 89 -6.93 -16.34 -2.98
N TRP A 90 -5.73 -15.88 -2.61
CA TRP A 90 -5.54 -14.87 -1.55
C TRP A 90 -4.63 -13.70 -1.95
N GLN A 91 -4.90 -13.11 -3.11
CA GLN A 91 -4.27 -11.84 -3.51
C GLN A 91 -5.16 -10.67 -3.06
N ASN A 92 -4.93 -10.19 -1.83
CA ASN A 92 -5.36 -8.84 -1.48
C ASN A 92 -4.36 -7.87 -2.13
N ALA A 93 -4.85 -6.87 -2.87
CA ALA A 93 -4.02 -5.86 -3.52
C ALA A 93 -3.01 -5.22 -2.55
N GLU A 94 -3.37 -5.05 -1.27
CA GLU A 94 -2.47 -4.53 -0.24
C GLU A 94 -1.30 -5.48 0.06
N VAL A 95 -1.54 -6.81 0.10
CA VAL A 95 -0.48 -7.80 0.35
C VAL A 95 0.50 -7.85 -0.82
N ASP A 96 -0.01 -7.81 -2.05
CA ASP A 96 0.83 -7.79 -3.25
C ASP A 96 1.62 -6.48 -3.37
N ALA A 97 1.00 -5.34 -3.03
CA ALA A 97 1.68 -4.06 -2.95
C ALA A 97 2.80 -4.08 -1.91
N LEU A 98 2.52 -4.51 -0.67
CA LEU A 98 3.52 -4.61 0.39
C LEU A 98 4.72 -5.49 -0.01
N ARG A 99 4.47 -6.65 -0.62
CA ARG A 99 5.55 -7.53 -1.12
C ARG A 99 6.38 -6.84 -2.20
N ARG A 100 5.73 -6.29 -3.22
CA ARG A 100 6.39 -5.59 -4.33
C ARG A 100 7.24 -4.41 -3.85
N LEU A 101 6.74 -3.66 -2.88
CA LEU A 101 7.44 -2.53 -2.29
C LEU A 101 8.62 -2.96 -1.41
N ALA A 102 8.44 -4.00 -0.59
CA ALA A 102 9.53 -4.57 0.20
C ALA A 102 10.67 -5.09 -0.69
N ASP A 103 10.35 -5.80 -1.77
CA ASP A 103 11.33 -6.30 -2.75
C ASP A 103 12.07 -5.16 -3.47
N ALA A 104 11.43 -4.00 -3.62
CA ALA A 104 12.03 -2.80 -4.17
C ALA A 104 12.85 -1.98 -3.15
N GLY A 105 12.95 -2.43 -1.91
CA GLY A 105 13.67 -1.74 -0.84
C GLY A 105 12.92 -0.53 -0.25
N VAL A 106 11.62 -0.41 -0.53
CA VAL A 106 10.77 0.58 0.15
C VAL A 106 10.55 0.10 1.59
N ARG A 107 10.64 1.03 2.53
CA ARG A 107 10.37 0.78 3.94
C ARG A 107 8.87 0.66 4.17
N VAL A 108 8.42 -0.57 4.22
CA VAL A 108 7.06 -0.99 4.58
C VAL A 108 7.15 -2.10 5.64
N PRO A 109 6.10 -2.34 6.45
CA PRO A 109 6.11 -3.44 7.41
C PRO A 109 6.31 -4.79 6.72
N ARG A 110 7.27 -5.59 7.19
CA ARG A 110 7.50 -6.92 6.64
C ARG A 110 6.30 -7.83 6.90
N ILE A 111 5.78 -8.45 5.86
CA ILE A 111 4.68 -9.41 5.98
C ILE A 111 5.21 -10.71 6.62
N ILE A 112 4.51 -11.18 7.66
CA ILE A 112 4.77 -12.47 8.32
C ILE A 112 3.84 -13.53 7.73
N ASN A 113 2.53 -13.24 7.68
CA ASN A 113 1.54 -14.16 7.14
C ASN A 113 0.23 -13.43 6.79
N TYR A 114 -0.61 -14.03 5.94
CA TYR A 114 -1.98 -13.57 5.71
C TYR A 114 -2.92 -14.77 5.77
N PHE A 115 -3.88 -14.75 6.70
CA PHE A 115 -4.80 -15.87 6.90
C PHE A 115 -6.16 -15.39 7.40
N GLY A 116 -7.24 -15.86 6.77
CA GLY A 116 -8.61 -15.64 7.26
C GLY A 116 -9.02 -14.16 7.37
N GLY A 117 -8.54 -13.30 6.48
CA GLY A 117 -8.82 -11.86 6.55
C GLY A 117 -8.00 -11.12 7.61
N VAL A 118 -6.90 -11.73 8.07
CA VAL A 118 -5.96 -11.10 9.00
C VAL A 118 -4.57 -11.09 8.38
N LEU A 119 -3.98 -9.91 8.27
CA LEU A 119 -2.61 -9.68 7.87
C LEU A 119 -1.72 -9.58 9.11
N LEU A 120 -0.85 -10.57 9.29
CA LEU A 120 0.23 -10.54 10.26
C LEU A 120 1.47 -9.91 9.63
N MET A 121 1.97 -8.86 10.26
CA MET A 121 3.12 -8.09 9.78
C MET A 121 3.96 -7.59 10.95
N GLU A 122 5.17 -7.16 10.66
CA GLU A 122 6.07 -6.52 11.61
C GLU A 122 5.40 -5.39 12.39
N LEU A 123 5.64 -5.35 13.71
CA LEU A 123 5.38 -4.16 14.50
C LEU A 123 6.54 -3.19 14.27
N VAL A 124 6.26 -2.07 13.61
CA VAL A 124 7.25 -0.99 13.45
C VAL A 124 7.44 -0.33 14.81
N VAL A 125 8.68 -0.25 15.28
CA VAL A 125 9.04 0.31 16.59
C VAL A 125 9.88 1.57 16.45
N ASP A 126 9.78 2.46 17.43
CA ASP A 126 10.65 3.61 17.56
C ASP A 126 12.00 3.25 18.22
N ALA A 127 12.86 4.24 18.45
CA ALA A 127 14.17 4.04 19.07
C ALA A 127 14.11 3.53 20.53
N ASN A 128 12.96 3.64 21.20
CA ASN A 128 12.75 3.15 22.57
C ASN A 128 12.19 1.71 22.59
N GLY A 129 11.84 1.17 21.42
CA GLY A 129 11.21 -0.15 21.29
C GLY A 129 9.68 -0.13 21.46
N ASP A 130 9.08 1.06 21.55
CA ASP A 130 7.63 1.23 21.59
C ASP A 130 7.06 1.26 20.16
N ALA A 131 5.75 1.06 20.01
CA ALA A 131 5.10 1.16 18.71
C ALA A 131 5.35 2.53 18.07
N ALA A 132 5.87 2.54 16.84
CA ALA A 132 6.30 3.78 16.18
C ALA A 132 5.12 4.76 16.03
N PRO A 133 5.31 6.04 16.39
CA PRO A 133 4.26 7.05 16.24
C PRO A 133 4.07 7.39 14.75
N ARG A 134 2.85 7.82 14.40
CA ARG A 134 2.59 8.42 13.08
C ARG A 134 3.22 9.80 13.00
N LEU A 135 3.56 10.24 11.79
CA LEU A 135 4.02 11.61 11.57
C LEU A 135 3.04 12.64 12.13
N ASN A 136 1.72 12.45 11.96
CA ASN A 136 0.72 13.36 12.52
C ASN A 136 0.86 13.60 14.03
N ASP A 137 1.37 12.61 14.76
CA ASP A 137 1.47 12.63 16.22
C ASP A 137 2.81 13.22 16.70
N LEU A 138 3.68 13.66 15.77
CA LEU A 138 5.00 14.22 16.04
C LEU A 138 5.06 15.74 15.88
N LYS A 139 5.92 16.35 16.70
CA LYS A 139 6.42 17.71 16.48
C LYS A 139 7.88 17.64 16.07
N LEU A 140 8.18 18.09 14.86
CA LEU A 140 9.51 18.01 14.29
C LEU A 140 10.26 19.33 14.48
N THR A 141 11.58 19.23 14.63
CA THR A 141 12.48 20.36 14.36
C THR A 141 12.57 20.61 12.86
N ALA A 142 13.04 21.80 12.46
CA ALA A 142 13.24 22.11 11.04
C ALA A 142 14.27 21.16 10.40
N GLU A 143 15.32 20.80 11.14
CA GLU A 143 16.37 19.87 10.72
C GLU A 143 15.78 18.47 10.45
N GLN A 144 15.02 17.93 11.41
CA GLN A 144 14.35 16.64 11.24
C GLN A 144 13.36 16.67 10.09
N ALA A 145 12.58 17.74 9.93
CA ALA A 145 11.62 17.87 8.83
C ALA A 145 12.31 17.81 7.46
N ARG A 146 13.47 18.45 7.28
CA ARG A 146 14.26 18.38 6.05
C ARG A 146 14.81 16.97 5.79
N GLU A 147 15.33 16.32 6.82
CA GLU A 147 15.86 14.96 6.72
C GLU A 147 14.76 13.96 6.35
N TYR A 148 13.64 14.02 7.07
CA TYR A 148 12.47 13.17 6.86
C TYR A 148 11.82 13.42 5.51
N HIS A 149 11.72 14.68 5.06
CA HIS A 149 11.23 15.00 3.73
C HIS A 149 12.12 14.38 2.65
N ARG A 150 13.45 14.55 2.73
CA ARG A 150 14.39 13.93 1.79
C ARG A 150 14.25 12.41 1.77
N GLY A 151 14.17 11.79 2.94
CA GLY A 151 13.96 10.35 3.08
C GLY A 151 12.64 9.90 2.46
N MET A 152 11.55 10.62 2.71
CA MET A 152 10.23 10.32 2.16
C MET A 152 10.21 10.44 0.62
N ILE A 153 10.80 11.49 0.07
CA ILE A 153 10.91 11.65 -1.40
C ILE A 153 11.67 10.47 -2.00
N ALA A 154 12.76 10.00 -1.37
CA ALA A 154 13.47 8.81 -1.83
C ALA A 154 12.60 7.53 -1.78
N GLN A 155 11.78 7.36 -0.74
CA GLN A 155 10.82 6.25 -0.65
C GLN A 155 9.75 6.33 -1.75
N ILE A 156 9.20 7.51 -2.04
CA ILE A 156 8.23 7.73 -3.13
C ILE A 156 8.85 7.39 -4.49
N VAL A 157 10.12 7.76 -4.73
CA VAL A 157 10.85 7.39 -5.95
C VAL A 157 10.98 5.86 -6.05
N LEU A 158 11.37 5.18 -4.98
CA LEU A 158 11.48 3.73 -4.95
C LEU A 158 10.12 3.05 -5.25
N MET A 159 9.03 3.54 -4.65
CA MET A 159 7.68 3.05 -4.94
C MET A 159 7.33 3.20 -6.42
N LEU A 160 7.58 4.38 -7.00
CA LEU A 160 7.28 4.65 -8.40
C LEU A 160 8.17 3.84 -9.35
N CYS A 161 9.45 3.66 -9.03
CA CYS A 161 10.35 2.75 -9.75
C CYS A 161 9.90 1.29 -9.65
N ALA A 162 9.29 0.90 -8.52
CA ALA A 162 8.63 -0.38 -8.38
C ALA A 162 7.34 -0.47 -9.21
N GLY A 163 6.83 0.64 -9.77
CA GLY A 163 5.63 0.75 -10.59
C GLY A 163 4.34 0.99 -9.81
N LEU A 164 4.44 1.46 -8.56
CA LEU A 164 3.30 1.74 -7.70
C LEU A 164 3.27 3.21 -7.27
N VAL A 165 2.06 3.76 -7.21
CA VAL A 165 1.77 5.03 -6.54
C VAL A 165 0.91 4.72 -5.32
N HIS A 166 1.21 5.33 -4.17
CA HIS A 166 0.47 5.06 -2.93
C HIS A 166 -1.01 5.41 -3.07
N GLY A 167 -1.31 6.57 -3.67
CA GLY A 167 -2.67 6.96 -3.98
C GLY A 167 -3.49 7.50 -2.81
N ASP A 168 -2.88 7.69 -1.64
CA ASP A 168 -3.47 8.36 -0.47
C ASP A 168 -2.42 8.76 0.59
N LEU A 169 -1.17 9.02 0.18
CA LEU A 169 -0.07 9.24 1.13
C LEU A 169 -0.27 10.56 1.92
N SER A 170 -0.18 10.48 3.25
CA SER A 170 -0.38 11.59 4.19
C SER A 170 0.37 11.36 5.51
N GLU A 171 0.37 12.33 6.42
CA GLU A 171 1.00 12.19 7.74
C GLU A 171 0.37 11.10 8.62
N TYR A 172 -0.78 10.57 8.21
CA TYR A 172 -1.53 9.53 8.93
C TYR A 172 -1.10 8.10 8.56
N ASN A 173 -0.45 7.89 7.41
CA ASN A 173 -0.02 6.58 6.92
C ASN A 173 1.51 6.46 6.77
N VAL A 174 2.24 7.27 7.55
CA VAL A 174 3.68 7.15 7.71
C VAL A 174 4.03 7.06 9.19
N LEU A 175 4.79 6.04 9.55
CA LEU A 175 5.33 5.83 10.89
C LEU A 175 6.79 6.28 10.95
N ALA A 176 7.19 6.88 12.07
CA ALA A 176 8.59 7.19 12.35
C ALA A 176 9.24 6.05 13.14
N GLY A 177 9.78 5.07 12.41
CA GLY A 177 10.52 3.95 13.01
C GLY A 177 11.92 4.35 13.46
N SER A 178 12.59 3.47 14.21
CA SER A 178 13.96 3.65 14.70
C SER A 178 14.96 3.99 13.61
N ASP A 179 14.81 3.36 12.44
CA ASP A 179 15.74 3.51 11.31
C ASP A 179 15.24 4.52 10.27
N GLY A 180 14.09 5.16 10.52
CA GLY A 180 13.50 6.20 9.69
C GLY A 180 12.05 5.91 9.29
N LEU A 181 11.55 6.65 8.30
CA LEU A 181 10.14 6.60 7.91
C LEU A 181 9.75 5.28 7.27
N VAL A 182 8.60 4.75 7.68
CA VAL A 182 7.97 3.52 7.18
C VAL A 182 6.57 3.86 6.66
N ILE A 183 6.29 3.51 5.42
CA ILE A 183 5.01 3.72 4.76
C ILE A 183 4.09 2.55 5.11
N ILE A 184 2.85 2.85 5.48
CA ILE A 184 1.82 1.85 5.82
C ILE A 184 0.54 2.09 5.03
N ASP A 185 -0.40 1.15 5.11
CA ASP A 185 -1.77 1.28 4.60
C ASP A 185 -1.86 1.54 3.08
N LEU A 186 -1.76 0.46 2.30
CA LEU A 186 -1.72 0.49 0.84
C LEU A 186 -2.98 -0.02 0.10
N PRO A 187 -4.22 0.04 0.65
CA PRO A 187 -5.39 -0.46 -0.07
C PRO A 187 -5.73 0.38 -1.31
N GLN A 188 -5.30 1.65 -1.35
CA GLN A 188 -5.52 2.58 -2.46
C GLN A 188 -4.34 2.67 -3.45
N ALA A 189 -3.33 1.80 -3.29
CA ALA A 189 -2.18 1.80 -4.17
C ALA A 189 -2.58 1.42 -5.61
N VAL A 190 -2.04 2.14 -6.59
CA VAL A 190 -2.37 1.97 -8.01
C VAL A 190 -1.14 1.70 -8.85
N ASP A 191 -1.32 0.96 -9.94
CA ASP A 191 -0.27 0.76 -10.93
C ASP A 191 0.03 2.08 -11.67
N ALA A 192 1.30 2.47 -11.68
CA ALA A 192 1.74 3.75 -12.22
C ALA A 192 1.63 3.84 -13.75
N ALA A 193 1.72 2.71 -14.46
CA ALA A 193 1.65 2.66 -15.92
C ALA A 193 0.21 2.45 -16.42
N GLY A 194 -0.59 1.68 -15.68
CA GLY A 194 -1.95 1.29 -16.07
C GLY A 194 -3.05 2.26 -15.64
N ASN A 195 -2.79 3.21 -14.74
CA ASN A 195 -3.81 4.13 -14.21
C ASN A 195 -3.65 5.56 -14.78
N ASN A 196 -4.65 6.02 -15.53
CA ASN A 196 -4.67 7.38 -16.11
C ASN A 196 -4.59 8.51 -15.06
N ASN A 197 -4.93 8.23 -13.80
CA ASN A 197 -4.85 9.19 -12.71
C ASN A 197 -3.55 9.09 -11.89
N ALA A 198 -2.66 8.14 -12.18
CA ALA A 198 -1.42 7.91 -11.42
C ALA A 198 -0.57 9.18 -11.28
N SER A 199 -0.43 9.97 -12.36
CA SER A 199 0.29 11.25 -12.33
C SER A 199 -0.25 12.20 -11.26
N ARG A 200 -1.57 12.37 -11.21
CA ARG A 200 -2.23 13.30 -10.29
C ARG A 200 -2.18 12.76 -8.86
N MET A 201 -2.33 11.45 -8.70
CA MET A 201 -2.24 10.78 -7.40
C MET A 201 -0.84 10.93 -6.80
N LEU A 202 0.22 10.72 -7.60
CA LEU A 202 1.60 10.92 -7.18
C LEU A 202 1.88 12.37 -6.79
N GLN A 203 1.44 13.33 -7.62
CA GLN A 203 1.62 14.75 -7.32
C GLN A 203 0.96 15.11 -5.98
N ARG A 204 -0.27 14.66 -5.76
CA ARG A 204 -0.98 14.87 -4.50
C ARG A 204 -0.26 14.21 -3.31
N ASP A 205 0.22 12.98 -3.47
CA ASP A 205 0.97 12.27 -2.42
C ASP A 205 2.24 13.05 -2.03
N VAL A 206 2.99 13.56 -3.01
CA VAL A 206 4.18 14.39 -2.80
C VAL A 206 3.83 15.76 -2.20
N GLU A 207 2.75 16.38 -2.65
CA GLU A 207 2.25 17.66 -2.13
C GLU A 207 1.81 17.52 -0.66
N ASN A 208 1.10 16.45 -0.31
CA ASN A 208 0.70 16.19 1.08
C ASN A 208 1.92 16.07 2.00
N MET A 209 2.93 15.30 1.59
CA MET A 209 4.18 15.17 2.34
C MET A 209 4.90 16.51 2.45
N THR A 210 5.04 17.23 1.35
CA THR A 210 5.72 18.53 1.31
C THR A 210 4.98 19.57 2.17
N ALA A 211 3.65 19.56 2.16
CA ALA A 211 2.82 20.42 2.99
C ALA A 211 2.99 20.10 4.47
N TYR A 212 2.99 18.82 4.86
CA TYR A 212 3.20 18.41 6.25
C TYR A 212 4.58 18.86 6.77
N PHE A 213 5.67 18.51 6.07
CA PHE A 213 7.02 18.90 6.49
C PHE A 213 7.25 20.42 6.39
N GLY A 214 6.60 21.08 5.43
CA GLY A 214 6.62 22.53 5.25
C GLY A 214 6.04 23.32 6.43
N ARG A 215 5.20 22.69 7.27
CA ARG A 215 4.75 23.30 8.54
C ARG A 215 5.91 23.57 9.50
N PHE A 216 7.01 22.79 9.39
CA PHE A 216 8.19 22.88 10.25
C PHE A 216 9.41 23.50 9.54
N ALA A 217 9.49 23.35 8.21
CA ALA A 217 10.53 23.93 7.36
C ALA A 217 9.89 24.58 6.10
N PRO A 218 9.43 25.85 6.19
CA PRO A 218 8.63 26.50 5.16
C PRO A 218 9.26 26.56 3.76
N GLU A 219 10.58 26.57 3.67
CA GLU A 219 11.32 26.56 2.40
C GLU A 219 11.05 25.30 1.55
N LEU A 220 10.61 24.19 2.16
CA LEU A 220 10.25 22.96 1.43
C LEU A 220 9.03 23.17 0.52
N LEU A 221 8.15 24.11 0.85
CA LEU A 221 6.95 24.43 0.07
C LEU A 221 7.27 25.00 -1.31
N ALA A 222 8.50 25.48 -1.54
CA ALA A 222 8.95 25.97 -2.84
C ALA A 222 9.40 24.84 -3.77
N SER A 223 9.43 23.58 -3.30
CA SER A 223 9.84 22.43 -4.11
C SER A 223 8.70 21.89 -4.98
N ASP A 224 9.05 21.38 -6.15
CA ASP A 224 8.15 20.79 -7.14
C ASP A 224 8.58 19.35 -7.48
N TYR A 225 8.84 18.55 -6.44
CA TYR A 225 9.27 17.16 -6.60
C TYR A 225 8.23 16.32 -7.35
N GLY A 226 6.93 16.58 -7.17
CA GLY A 226 5.87 15.80 -7.80
C GLY A 226 5.95 15.84 -9.32
N ASN A 227 6.09 17.04 -9.90
CA ASN A 227 6.27 17.19 -11.35
C ASN A 227 7.64 16.69 -11.82
N GLU A 228 8.71 16.92 -11.05
CA GLU A 228 10.06 16.48 -11.43
C GLU A 228 10.13 14.95 -11.55
N ILE A 229 9.66 14.26 -10.52
CA ILE A 229 9.65 12.79 -10.43
C ILE A 229 8.83 12.21 -11.57
N TRP A 230 7.62 12.73 -11.83
CA TRP A 230 6.77 12.22 -12.91
C TRP A 230 7.36 12.46 -14.30
N LYS A 231 7.98 13.62 -14.53
CA LYS A 231 8.68 13.92 -15.79
C LYS A 231 9.86 12.97 -16.02
N LEU A 232 10.62 12.66 -14.96
CA LEU A 232 11.72 11.69 -15.04
C LEU A 232 11.19 10.27 -15.28
N TYR A 233 10.08 9.89 -14.64
CA TYR A 233 9.45 8.58 -14.81
C TYR A 233 8.97 8.37 -16.25
N THR A 234 8.17 9.30 -16.77
CA THR A 234 7.61 9.22 -18.13
C THR A 234 8.66 9.30 -19.24
N SER A 235 9.81 9.93 -18.97
CA SER A 235 10.95 9.95 -19.90
C SER A 235 11.88 8.75 -19.76
N GLY A 236 11.60 7.80 -18.85
CA GLY A 236 12.43 6.61 -18.62
C GLY A 236 13.78 6.91 -17.95
N LYS A 237 13.92 8.08 -17.32
CA LYS A 237 15.17 8.58 -16.71
C LYS A 237 15.16 8.55 -15.18
N LEU A 238 14.05 8.17 -14.56
CA LEU A 238 13.96 8.04 -13.11
C LEU A 238 14.78 6.85 -12.63
N SER A 239 15.57 7.05 -11.58
CA SER A 239 16.27 5.97 -10.89
C SER A 239 16.39 6.31 -9.40
N PRO A 240 16.49 5.32 -8.49
CA PRO A 240 16.59 5.57 -7.05
C PRO A 240 17.81 6.39 -6.61
N VAL A 241 18.89 6.34 -7.40
CA VAL A 241 20.14 7.08 -7.14
C VAL A 241 20.18 8.44 -7.83
N LYS A 242 19.14 8.81 -8.57
CA LYS A 242 19.10 10.09 -9.29
C LYS A 242 18.92 11.21 -8.27
N GLU A 243 19.86 12.15 -8.25
CA GLU A 243 19.68 13.40 -7.51
C GLU A 243 18.53 14.21 -8.12
N LEU A 244 17.55 14.52 -7.28
CA LEU A 244 16.42 15.37 -7.59
C LEU A 244 16.73 16.80 -7.13
N THR A 245 16.30 17.77 -7.92
CA THR A 245 16.53 19.20 -7.66
C THR A 245 15.39 19.86 -6.89
N GLY A 246 14.21 19.23 -6.89
CA GLY A 246 12.97 19.80 -6.40
C GLY A 246 12.51 20.98 -7.25
N ARG A 247 12.98 21.12 -8.49
CA ARG A 247 12.68 22.27 -9.36
C ARG A 247 12.37 21.78 -10.77
N VAL A 248 11.25 22.24 -11.31
CA VAL A 248 10.89 22.03 -12.71
C VAL A 248 10.70 23.37 -13.37
N GLU A 249 11.38 23.61 -14.49
CA GLU A 249 10.98 24.69 -15.40
C GLU A 249 9.58 24.37 -15.91
N GLN A 250 8.58 25.10 -15.39
CA GLN A 250 7.23 25.02 -15.91
C GLN A 250 7.25 25.54 -17.34
N ASN A 251 7.13 24.63 -18.29
CA ASN A 251 7.06 24.99 -19.69
C ASN A 251 5.70 25.67 -19.92
N HIS A 252 5.66 27.00 -19.88
CA HIS A 252 4.46 27.84 -20.07
C HIS A 252 3.97 27.86 -21.52
N ASN A 253 4.36 26.89 -22.34
CA ASN A 253 3.77 26.75 -23.67
C ASN A 253 2.31 26.34 -23.50
N PRO A 254 1.34 27.15 -23.94
CA PRO A 254 -0.05 26.75 -23.91
C PRO A 254 -0.18 25.43 -24.67
N ALA A 255 -0.81 24.44 -24.05
CA ALA A 255 -1.09 23.17 -24.72
C ALA A 255 -1.80 23.48 -26.05
N ASP A 256 -1.36 22.87 -27.15
CA ASP A 256 -2.00 23.08 -28.46
C ASP A 256 -3.33 22.33 -28.51
N VAL A 257 -4.33 22.89 -27.83
CA VAL A 257 -5.70 22.38 -27.79
C VAL A 257 -6.30 22.34 -29.20
N ARG A 258 -5.86 23.23 -30.11
CA ARG A 258 -6.31 23.24 -31.50
C ARG A 258 -5.77 22.03 -32.26
N GLY A 259 -4.49 21.70 -32.11
CA GLY A 259 -3.88 20.51 -32.72
C GLY A 259 -4.60 19.22 -32.29
N VAL A 260 -4.87 19.06 -30.98
CA VAL A 260 -5.58 17.88 -30.46
C VAL A 260 -7.02 17.82 -30.97
N MET A 261 -7.75 18.93 -30.99
CA MET A 261 -9.11 18.99 -31.56
C MET A 261 -9.12 18.65 -33.05
N GLN A 262 -8.12 19.10 -33.81
CA GLN A 262 -7.99 18.79 -35.23
C GLN A 262 -7.75 17.29 -35.49
N GLU A 263 -6.98 16.61 -34.64
CA GLU A 263 -6.80 15.16 -34.73
C GLU A 263 -8.09 14.39 -34.42
N ILE A 264 -8.81 14.77 -33.36
CA ILE A 264 -10.10 14.17 -32.98
C ILE A 264 -11.12 14.35 -34.11
N ASP A 265 -11.23 15.55 -34.67
CA ASP A 265 -12.15 15.83 -35.78
C ASP A 265 -11.74 15.08 -37.06
N SER A 266 -10.45 14.86 -37.28
CA SER A 266 -9.96 14.08 -38.42
C SER A 266 -10.26 12.59 -38.25
N ALA A 267 -10.09 12.04 -37.05
CA ALA A 267 -10.48 10.67 -36.72
C ALA A 267 -12.00 10.46 -36.85
N ARG A 268 -12.80 11.43 -36.39
CA ARG A 268 -14.26 11.41 -36.50
C ARG A 268 -14.73 11.41 -37.96
N ARG A 269 -14.17 12.31 -38.78
CA ARG A 269 -14.47 12.38 -40.23
C ARG A 269 -14.02 11.14 -40.99
N TRP A 270 -12.93 10.49 -40.58
CA TRP A 270 -12.51 9.22 -41.16
C TRP A 270 -13.53 8.11 -40.84
N HIS A 271 -14.02 8.04 -39.60
CA HIS A 271 -15.01 7.05 -39.18
C HIS A 271 -16.36 7.24 -39.90
N GLU A 272 -16.83 8.49 -40.04
CA GLU A 272 -18.05 8.82 -40.79
C GLU A 272 -17.96 8.41 -42.27
N ARG A 273 -16.80 8.56 -42.91
CA ARG A 273 -16.56 8.12 -44.30
C ARG A 273 -16.51 6.60 -44.47
N GLN A 274 -16.17 5.85 -43.42
CA GLN A 274 -16.20 4.38 -43.44
C GLN A 274 -17.64 3.87 -43.30
N LEU A 275 -18.45 4.52 -42.45
CA LEU A 275 -19.86 4.18 -42.26
C LEU A 275 -20.72 4.54 -43.47
N SER A 276 -20.36 5.57 -44.24
CA SER A 276 -21.07 5.97 -45.47
C SER A 276 -20.73 5.10 -46.70
N LYS A 277 -19.89 4.08 -46.56
CA LYS A 277 -19.49 3.14 -47.63
C LYS A 277 -20.15 1.76 -47.51
N VAL A 278 -21.04 1.58 -46.54
CA VAL A 278 -21.93 0.41 -46.35
C VAL A 278 -23.32 0.80 -46.82
#